data_AF-A0A3B9YQ08-F1
#
_entry.id   AF-A0A3B9YQ08-F1
#
_cell.length_a   1.000
_cell.length_b   1.000
_cell.length_c   1.000
_cell.angle_alpha   90.00
_cell.angle_beta   90.00
_cell.angle_gamma   90.00
#
_symmetry.space_group_name_H-M   'P 1'
#
loop_
_entity.id
_entity.type
_entity.pdbx_description
1 polymer ?
#
loop_
_entity_poly.entity_id
_entity_poly.type
_entity_poly.pdbx_seq_one_letter_code
_entity_poly.pdbx_strand_id
1 'polypeptide(L)'
;LNGTLESGQICAIGLYGDRIRVGHGSAGGWDVFGPERRVTRADGRLYELDGKPALDLYKAYLGEEAERLPGSALLFPLQIFPAGAPEGALVRTVVGIEEDARAMVFAG
;
A
#
# COMPACT_ATOMS: atom_id res chain seq x y z
N LEU A 1 43.89 -3.50 -13.38
CA LEU A 1 43.33 -3.25 -12.02
C LEU A 1 44.41 -3.64 -11.02
N ASN A 2 44.75 -2.77 -10.06
CA ASN A 2 45.96 -2.80 -9.17
C ASN A 2 47.16 -1.94 -9.63
N GLY A 3 46.96 -1.03 -10.58
CA GLY A 3 47.94 0.03 -10.90
C GLY A 3 47.62 1.34 -10.19
N THR A 4 48.53 2.30 -10.24
CA THR A 4 48.30 3.67 -9.76
C THR A 4 47.14 4.30 -10.51
N LEU A 5 46.23 4.98 -9.81
CA LEU A 5 45.09 5.65 -10.44
C LEU A 5 45.60 6.82 -11.30
N GLU A 6 45.19 6.84 -12.57
CA GLU A 6 45.58 7.85 -13.56
C GLU A 6 44.36 8.43 -14.28
N SER A 7 44.49 9.67 -14.77
CA SER A 7 43.41 10.36 -15.48
C SER A 7 43.18 9.76 -16.88
N GLY A 8 41.92 9.80 -17.35
CA GLY A 8 41.56 9.36 -18.71
C GLY A 8 41.39 7.86 -18.90
N GLN A 9 41.33 7.06 -17.83
CA GLN A 9 41.09 5.62 -17.91
C GLN A 9 39.63 5.23 -17.65
N ILE A 10 39.17 4.17 -18.33
CA ILE A 10 37.86 3.55 -18.12
C ILE A 10 38.09 2.14 -17.60
N CYS A 11 37.32 1.75 -16.59
CA CYS A 11 37.32 0.39 -16.07
C CYS A 11 35.91 -0.17 -16.07
N ALA A 12 35.76 -1.43 -16.49
CA ALA A 12 34.53 -2.20 -16.37
C ALA A 12 34.67 -3.21 -15.21
N ILE A 13 33.58 -3.41 -14.45
CA ILE A 13 33.49 -4.40 -13.39
C ILE A 13 32.30 -5.30 -13.67
N GLY A 14 32.54 -6.60 -13.81
CA GLY A 14 31.49 -7.61 -13.93
C GLY A 14 31.22 -8.28 -12.59
N LEU A 15 29.97 -8.29 -12.17
CA LEU A 15 29.50 -9.09 -11.02
C LEU A 15 28.96 -10.43 -11.57
N TYR A 16 29.55 -11.57 -11.19
CA TYR A 16 29.11 -12.92 -11.60
C TYR A 16 29.14 -13.97 -10.45
N GLY A 17 28.43 -15.08 -10.65
CA GLY A 17 28.44 -16.27 -9.76
C GLY A 17 27.21 -16.42 -8.85
N ASP A 18 27.01 -17.64 -8.35
CA ASP A 18 25.79 -18.09 -7.64
C ASP A 18 25.51 -17.38 -6.30
N ARG A 19 26.47 -16.60 -5.81
CA ARG A 19 26.35 -15.85 -4.55
C ARG A 19 25.80 -14.44 -4.75
N ILE A 20 25.66 -13.97 -5.98
CA ILE A 20 25.09 -12.66 -6.25
C ILE A 20 23.59 -12.72 -6.01
N ARG A 21 23.11 -11.78 -5.19
CA ARG A 21 21.69 -11.53 -4.99
C ARG A 21 21.39 -10.13 -5.46
N VAL A 22 20.52 -10.03 -6.46
CA VAL A 22 19.96 -8.76 -6.92
C VAL A 22 18.54 -8.67 -6.35
N GLY A 23 18.25 -7.58 -5.67
CA GLY A 23 16.91 -7.27 -5.17
C GLY A 23 16.45 -5.92 -5.70
N HIS A 24 15.14 -5.73 -5.74
CA HIS A 24 14.52 -4.43 -5.95
C HIS A 24 13.56 -4.16 -4.80
N GLY A 25 13.37 -2.89 -4.46
CA GLY A 25 12.42 -2.45 -3.45
C GLY A 25 11.82 -1.12 -3.86
N SER A 26 10.52 -0.96 -3.61
CA SER A 26 9.83 0.33 -3.72
C SER A 26 9.14 0.56 -2.39
N ALA A 27 9.52 1.65 -1.71
CA ALA A 27 8.76 2.14 -0.57
C ALA A 27 7.74 3.14 -1.11
N GLY A 28 6.45 2.83 -1.00
CA GLY A 28 5.35 3.56 -1.65
C GLY A 28 5.14 5.00 -1.18
N GLY A 29 5.98 5.54 -0.30
CA GLY A 29 5.95 6.94 0.14
C GLY A 29 4.74 7.32 1.01
N TRP A 30 3.84 6.39 1.31
CA TRP A 30 2.69 6.59 2.17
C TRP A 30 3.08 6.47 3.64
N ASP A 31 2.57 7.39 4.47
CA ASP A 31 2.61 7.28 5.93
C ASP A 31 1.23 6.87 6.46
N VAL A 32 1.21 6.09 7.54
CA VAL A 32 -0.04 5.57 8.11
C VAL A 32 -0.74 6.68 8.86
N PHE A 33 -2.03 6.88 8.58
CA PHE A 33 -2.87 7.78 9.35
C PHE A 33 -4.14 7.05 9.82
N GLY A 34 -4.56 7.37 11.04
CA GLY A 34 -5.71 6.74 11.68
C GLY A 34 -5.36 5.49 12.50
N PRO A 35 -6.31 5.00 13.29
CA PRO A 35 -6.12 3.82 14.14
C PRO A 35 -6.18 2.52 13.35
N GLU A 36 -5.54 1.48 13.86
CA GLU A 36 -5.78 0.10 13.42
C GLU A 36 -7.23 -0.31 13.70
N ARG A 37 -7.83 -1.05 12.77
CA ARG A 37 -9.24 -1.48 12.81
C ARG A 37 -9.34 -2.95 12.41
N ARG A 38 -10.27 -3.70 13.02
CA ARG A 38 -10.54 -5.09 12.68
C ARG A 38 -11.60 -5.19 11.60
N VAL A 39 -11.27 -5.85 10.49
CA VAL A 39 -12.26 -6.28 9.50
C VAL A 39 -13.21 -7.27 10.15
N THR A 40 -14.49 -6.92 10.17
CA THR A 40 -15.56 -7.71 10.79
C THR A 40 -16.53 -8.29 9.76
N ARG A 41 -16.62 -7.68 8.57
CA ARG A 41 -17.37 -8.24 7.43
C ARG A 41 -16.76 -7.83 6.09
N ALA A 42 -16.43 -8.82 5.26
CA ALA A 42 -15.94 -8.63 3.90
C ALA A 42 -16.31 -9.82 2.99
N ASP A 43 -16.58 -9.55 1.72
CA ASP A 43 -16.78 -10.55 0.65
C ASP A 43 -16.42 -9.95 -0.71
N GLY A 44 -15.12 -9.91 -1.02
CA GLY A 44 -14.56 -9.14 -2.16
C GLY A 44 -14.65 -7.62 -2.03
N ARG A 45 -15.52 -7.13 -1.13
CA ARG A 45 -15.70 -5.74 -0.72
C ARG A 45 -15.60 -5.65 0.79
N LEU A 46 -15.17 -4.48 1.29
CA LEU A 46 -15.14 -4.22 2.73
C LEU A 46 -16.44 -3.56 3.15
N TYR A 47 -17.19 -4.22 4.03
CA TYR A 47 -18.46 -3.70 4.53
C TYR A 47 -18.34 -3.15 5.95
N GLU A 48 -17.50 -3.78 6.79
CA GLU A 48 -17.53 -3.51 8.23
C GLU A 48 -16.14 -3.56 8.87
N LEU A 49 -15.87 -2.53 9.69
CA LEU A 49 -14.70 -2.40 10.55
C LEU A 49 -15.17 -2.16 11.99
N ASP A 50 -14.71 -2.99 12.93
CA ASP A 50 -15.10 -2.94 14.35
C ASP A 50 -16.63 -2.87 14.58
N GLY A 51 -17.44 -3.61 13.83
CA GLY A 51 -18.90 -3.56 13.99
C GLY A 51 -19.58 -2.35 13.34
N LYS A 52 -18.85 -1.50 12.61
CA LYS A 52 -19.36 -0.26 12.00
C LYS A 52 -19.18 -0.28 10.48
N PRO A 53 -20.06 0.41 9.72
CA PRO A 53 -19.92 0.50 8.27
C PRO A 53 -18.56 1.09 7.88
N ALA A 54 -17.83 0.39 7.01
CA ALA A 54 -16.48 0.77 6.64
C ALA A 54 -16.43 2.10 5.89
N LEU A 55 -17.38 2.31 4.96
CA LEU A 55 -17.44 3.56 4.17
C LEU A 55 -17.67 4.79 5.06
N ASP A 56 -18.46 4.68 6.12
CA ASP A 56 -18.71 5.80 7.04
C ASP A 56 -17.44 6.22 7.77
N LEU A 57 -16.72 5.24 8.32
CA LEU A 57 -15.46 5.48 9.01
C LEU A 57 -14.43 6.08 8.05
N TYR A 58 -14.36 5.56 6.83
CA TYR A 58 -13.46 6.06 5.80
C TYR A 58 -13.75 7.52 5.43
N LYS A 59 -15.03 7.86 5.19
CA LYS A 59 -15.46 9.25 4.93
C LYS A 59 -15.15 10.18 6.10
N ALA A 60 -15.36 9.73 7.33
CA ALA A 60 -15.04 10.50 8.53
C ALA A 60 -13.54 10.82 8.64
N TYR A 61 -12.66 9.91 8.18
CA TYR A 61 -11.21 10.13 8.17
C TYR A 61 -10.72 10.97 6.99
N LEU A 62 -11.40 10.92 5.85
CA LEU A 62 -11.09 11.76 4.69
C LEU A 62 -11.48 13.23 4.89
N GLY A 63 -12.47 13.51 5.74
CA GLY A 63 -12.97 14.87 5.92
C GLY A 63 -13.49 15.43 4.59
N GLU A 64 -13.01 16.60 4.17
CA GLU A 64 -13.43 17.26 2.94
C GLU A 64 -13.14 16.43 1.67
N GLU A 65 -12.11 15.59 1.68
CA GLU A 65 -11.79 14.71 0.54
C GLU A 65 -12.87 13.65 0.29
N ALA A 66 -13.76 13.40 1.26
CA ALA A 66 -14.88 12.48 1.09
C ALA A 66 -15.87 12.93 0.01
N GLU A 67 -15.99 14.24 -0.25
CA GLU A 67 -16.89 14.80 -1.27
C GLU A 67 -16.44 14.45 -2.69
N ARG A 68 -15.17 14.05 -2.86
CA ARG A 68 -14.54 13.75 -4.14
C ARG A 68 -14.44 12.25 -4.42
N LEU A 69 -15.10 11.43 -3.60
CA LEU A 69 -15.14 9.99 -3.78
C LEU A 69 -15.89 9.59 -5.06
N PRO A 70 -15.51 8.46 -5.70
CA PRO A 70 -14.40 7.58 -5.31
C PRO A 70 -13.02 8.08 -5.76
N GLY A 71 -12.92 9.17 -6.52
CA GLY A 71 -11.67 9.63 -7.14
C GLY A 71 -10.57 9.98 -6.14
N SER A 72 -10.91 10.67 -5.04
CA SER A 72 -9.95 10.99 -3.97
C SER A 72 -9.39 9.75 -3.27
N ALA A 73 -10.12 8.63 -3.27
CA ALA A 73 -9.73 7.40 -2.58
C ALA A 73 -8.42 6.78 -3.12
N LEU A 74 -8.04 7.12 -4.37
CA LEU A 74 -6.75 6.73 -4.95
C LEU A 74 -5.55 7.26 -4.16
N LEU A 75 -5.73 8.36 -3.44
CA LEU A 75 -4.70 9.02 -2.63
C LEU A 75 -4.66 8.51 -1.19
N PHE A 76 -5.59 7.65 -0.78
CA PHE A 76 -5.71 7.20 0.60
C PHE A 76 -5.95 5.68 0.64
N PRO A 77 -4.97 4.87 0.20
CA PRO A 77 -5.09 3.41 0.24
C PRO A 77 -5.10 2.91 1.68
N LEU A 78 -5.66 1.71 1.88
CA LEU A 78 -5.59 1.04 3.19
C LEU A 78 -4.36 0.16 3.27
N GLN A 79 -3.66 0.22 4.40
CA GLN A 79 -2.76 -0.84 4.82
C GLN A 79 -3.57 -1.95 5.49
N ILE A 80 -3.43 -3.17 5.00
CA ILE A 80 -4.18 -4.34 5.43
C ILE A 80 -3.20 -5.39 5.93
N PHE A 81 -3.45 -5.91 7.13
CA PHE A 81 -2.64 -6.95 7.74
C PHE A 81 -3.38 -8.29 7.65
N PRO A 82 -2.73 -9.35 7.13
CA PRO A 82 -3.25 -10.70 7.28
C PRO A 82 -3.41 -11.06 8.75
N ALA A 83 -4.48 -11.79 9.08
CA ALA A 83 -4.73 -12.21 10.45
C ALA A 83 -3.56 -13.06 10.97
N GLY A 84 -2.88 -12.57 12.01
CA GLY A 84 -1.77 -13.27 12.65
C GLY A 84 -0.41 -13.21 11.94
N ALA A 85 -0.29 -12.45 10.84
CA ALA A 85 0.97 -12.30 10.09
C ALA A 85 1.21 -10.83 9.68
N PRO A 86 1.62 -9.97 10.62
CA PRO A 86 1.81 -8.53 10.39
C PRO A 86 2.90 -8.21 9.35
N GLU A 87 3.90 -9.07 9.19
CA GLU A 87 4.93 -8.96 8.15
C GLU A 87 4.37 -9.09 6.72
N GLY A 88 3.16 -9.63 6.56
CA GLY A 88 2.45 -9.74 5.30
C GLY A 88 1.61 -8.52 4.93
N ALA A 89 1.89 -7.35 5.51
CA ALA A 89 1.12 -6.13 5.27
C ALA A 89 1.05 -5.79 3.77
N LEU A 90 -0.17 -5.50 3.30
CA LEU A 90 -0.46 -5.13 1.92
C LEU A 90 -1.05 -3.72 1.88
N VAL A 91 -0.63 -2.92 0.92
CA VAL A 91 -1.34 -1.68 0.60
C VAL A 91 -2.35 -1.97 -0.50
N ARG A 92 -3.61 -1.56 -0.30
CA ARG A 92 -4.70 -1.73 -1.25
C ARG A 92 -5.46 -0.44 -1.46
N THR A 93 -5.49 -0.01 -2.70
CA THR A 93 -6.19 1.21 -3.12
C THR A 93 -7.67 0.94 -3.31
N VAL A 94 -8.50 1.88 -2.88
CA VAL A 94 -9.95 1.89 -3.11
C VAL A 94 -10.21 2.40 -4.52
N VAL A 95 -10.94 1.63 -5.32
CA VAL A 95 -11.29 1.96 -6.71
C VAL A 95 -12.76 2.35 -6.88
N GLY A 96 -13.58 2.12 -5.85
CA GLY A 96 -15.00 2.42 -5.88
C GLY A 96 -15.63 2.35 -4.50
N ILE A 97 -16.84 2.89 -4.41
CA ILE A 97 -17.68 2.85 -3.20
C ILE A 97 -19.10 2.46 -3.60
N GLU A 98 -19.82 1.82 -2.68
CA GLU A 98 -21.24 1.51 -2.81
C GLU A 98 -21.99 2.15 -1.64
N GLU A 99 -22.71 3.23 -1.92
CA GLU A 99 -23.38 4.03 -0.88
C GLU A 99 -24.47 3.25 -0.16
N ASP A 100 -25.34 2.54 -0.90
CA ASP A 100 -26.46 1.79 -0.33
C ASP A 100 -25.99 0.66 0.61
N ALA A 101 -24.92 -0.03 0.21
CA ALA A 101 -24.31 -1.10 1.00
C ALA A 101 -23.30 -0.58 2.04
N ARG A 102 -22.98 0.73 2.00
CA ARG A 102 -21.94 1.40 2.79
C ARG A 102 -20.60 0.67 2.72
N ALA A 103 -20.24 0.24 1.52
CA ALA A 103 -19.10 -0.66 1.25
C ALA A 103 -18.00 0.02 0.42
N MET A 104 -16.77 -0.47 0.58
CA MET A 104 -15.60 -0.05 -0.19
C MET A 104 -15.13 -1.18 -1.13
N VAL A 105 -14.78 -0.81 -2.35
CA VAL A 105 -14.30 -1.71 -3.40
C VAL A 105 -12.82 -1.45 -3.67
N PHE A 106 -12.00 -2.49 -3.71
CA PHE A 106 -10.54 -2.38 -3.84
C PHE A 106 -10.04 -2.85 -5.20
N ALA A 107 -8.89 -2.34 -5.62
CA ALA A 107 -8.08 -2.95 -6.66
C ALA A 107 -7.58 -4.32 -6.18
N GLY A 108 -7.49 -5.30 -7.11
CA GLY A 108 -7.22 -6.73 -6.85
C GLY A 108 -6.14 -7.09 -5.84
#